data_AF-A0A380ZEH0-F1
#
_entry.id   AF-A0A380ZEH0-F1
#
_cell.length_a   1.000
_cell.length_b   1.000
_cell.length_c   1.000
_cell.angle_alpha   90.00
_cell.angle_beta   90.00
_cell.angle_gamma   90.00
#
_symmetry.space_group_name_H-M   'P 1'
#
loop_
_entity.id
_entity.type
_entity.pdbx_description
1 polymer ?
#
loop_
_entity_poly.entity_id
_entity_poly.type
_entity_poly.pdbx_seq_one_letter_code
_entity_poly.pdbx_strand_id
1 'polypeptide(L)'
;MIDFKTSDSLHSNDCRKSFLKKIYYSIKELAFIGSLNGSISGAIAAALAAYGYIALPGFGPIISMGISMALSTGTIIGAIIGSIIGIFVGTFCIFMEDLYI
;
A
#
# COMPACT_ATOMS: atom_id res chain seq x y z
N MET A 1 -41.03 -29.87 23.01
CA MET A 1 -40.78 -29.10 21.78
C MET A 1 -39.93 -27.90 22.21
N ILE A 2 -38.61 -28.03 22.11
CA ILE A 2 -37.66 -27.02 22.60
C ILE A 2 -37.42 -26.02 21.47
N ASP A 3 -37.67 -24.75 21.78
CA ASP A 3 -37.63 -23.60 20.91
C ASP A 3 -36.18 -23.34 20.42
N PHE A 4 -35.94 -23.55 19.13
CA PHE A 4 -34.69 -23.21 18.46
C PHE A 4 -34.72 -21.73 18.09
N LYS A 5 -34.41 -20.87 19.06
CA LYS A 5 -34.00 -19.50 18.79
C LYS A 5 -32.71 -19.22 19.53
N THR A 6 -31.76 -18.62 18.81
CA THR A 6 -30.56 -17.93 19.33
C THR A 6 -29.23 -18.72 19.30
N SER A 7 -28.82 -19.21 18.13
CA SER A 7 -27.43 -19.70 17.93
C SER A 7 -26.67 -19.11 16.74
N ASP A 8 -27.33 -18.44 15.78
CA ASP A 8 -26.65 -17.97 14.54
C ASP A 8 -25.93 -16.62 14.67
N SER A 9 -26.28 -15.79 15.66
CA SER A 9 -25.68 -14.45 15.81
C SER A 9 -24.31 -14.44 16.49
N LEU A 10 -23.99 -15.47 17.29
CA LEU A 10 -22.68 -15.59 17.96
C LEU A 10 -21.62 -16.16 17.01
N HIS A 11 -21.96 -17.17 16.20
CA HIS A 11 -21.02 -17.80 15.28
C HIS A 11 -20.71 -16.93 14.04
N SER A 12 -21.70 -16.20 13.52
CA SER A 12 -21.52 -15.26 12.41
C SER A 12 -20.64 -14.07 12.76
N ASN A 13 -20.62 -13.65 14.03
CA ASN A 13 -19.81 -12.53 14.49
C ASN A 13 -18.31 -12.89 14.55
N ASP A 14 -17.98 -14.12 14.96
CA ASP A 14 -16.61 -14.62 14.93
C ASP A 14 -16.11 -14.88 13.50
N CYS A 15 -16.97 -15.40 12.61
CA CYS A 15 -16.65 -15.56 11.19
C CYS A 15 -16.37 -14.20 10.51
N ARG A 16 -17.23 -13.21 10.74
CA ARG A 16 -17.06 -11.84 10.21
C ARG A 16 -15.79 -11.17 10.74
N LYS A 17 -15.47 -11.32 12.03
CA LYS A 17 -14.21 -10.83 12.60
C LYS A 17 -12.98 -11.50 11.97
N SER A 18 -13.05 -12.82 11.74
CA SER A 18 -11.97 -13.57 11.08
C SER A 18 -11.73 -13.10 9.64
N PHE A 19 -12.82 -12.88 8.87
CA PHE A 19 -12.75 -12.37 7.49
C PHE A 19 -12.18 -10.94 7.42
N LEU A 20 -12.66 -10.03 8.27
CA LEU A 20 -12.11 -8.67 8.35
C LEU A 20 -10.63 -8.64 8.75
N LYS A 21 -10.23 -9.55 9.63
CA LYS A 21 -8.82 -9.71 10.01
C LYS A 21 -7.99 -10.17 8.82
N LYS A 22 -8.47 -11.14 8.04
CA LYS A 22 -7.80 -11.61 6.81
C LYS A 22 -7.64 -10.49 5.78
N ILE A 23 -8.72 -9.74 5.51
CA ILE A 23 -8.70 -8.55 4.65
C ILE A 23 -7.64 -7.54 5.13
N TYR A 24 -7.64 -7.24 6.43
CA TYR A 24 -6.69 -6.30 7.00
C TYR A 24 -5.24 -6.76 6.80
N TYR A 25 -4.95 -8.05 7.01
CA TYR A 25 -3.61 -8.59 6.76
C TYR A 25 -3.23 -8.52 5.28
N SER A 26 -4.13 -8.86 4.36
CA SER A 26 -3.86 -8.80 2.92
C SER A 26 -3.62 -7.36 2.43
N ILE A 27 -4.44 -6.39 2.86
CA ILE A 27 -4.22 -4.98 2.51
C ILE A 27 -2.90 -4.48 3.10
N LYS A 28 -2.59 -4.85 4.35
CA LYS A 28 -1.33 -4.48 5.00
C LYS A 28 -0.12 -5.03 4.25
N GLU A 29 -0.18 -6.28 3.80
CA GLU A 29 0.88 -6.91 3.03
C GLU A 29 1.08 -6.24 1.67
N LEU A 30 -0.01 -5.98 0.95
CA LEU A 30 0.06 -5.29 -0.35
C LEU A 30 0.54 -3.83 -0.21
N ALA A 31 0.13 -3.13 0.83
CA ALA A 31 0.65 -1.80 1.15
C ALA A 31 2.16 -1.83 1.44
N PHE A 32 2.63 -2.85 2.15
CA PHE A 32 4.05 -3.03 2.45
C PHE A 32 4.87 -3.34 1.20
N ILE A 33 4.41 -4.26 0.35
CA ILE A 33 5.03 -4.58 -0.95
C ILE A 33 5.03 -3.35 -1.85
N GLY A 34 3.91 -2.64 -1.92
CA GLY A 34 3.78 -1.38 -2.65
C GLY A 34 4.77 -0.34 -2.17
N SER A 35 4.90 -0.16 -0.85
CA SER A 35 5.86 0.76 -0.23
C SER A 35 7.31 0.40 -0.56
N LEU A 36 7.68 -0.89 -0.49
CA LEU A 36 9.02 -1.36 -0.87
C LEU A 36 9.33 -1.03 -2.34
N ASN A 37 8.44 -1.43 -3.26
CA ASN A 37 8.62 -1.15 -4.69
C ASN A 37 8.63 0.35 -5.00
N GLY A 38 7.76 1.10 -4.33
CA GLY A 38 7.70 2.56 -4.40
C GLY A 38 9.00 3.20 -3.93
N SER A 39 9.58 2.74 -2.82
CA SER A 39 10.83 3.25 -2.28
C SER A 39 12.01 3.03 -3.23
N ILE A 40 12.12 1.83 -3.82
CA ILE A 40 13.18 1.48 -4.78
C ILE A 40 13.03 2.32 -6.04
N SER A 41 11.83 2.37 -6.61
CA SER A 41 11.57 3.15 -7.83
C SER A 41 11.74 4.67 -7.61
N GLY A 42 11.32 5.19 -6.46
CA GLY A 42 11.53 6.57 -6.06
C GLY A 42 13.01 6.93 -5.86
N ALA A 43 13.80 6.03 -5.26
CA ALA A 43 15.24 6.19 -5.15
C ALA A 43 15.91 6.22 -6.54
N ILE A 44 15.52 5.31 -7.43
CA ILE A 44 16.01 5.28 -8.82
C ILE A 44 15.64 6.58 -9.54
N ALA A 45 14.38 7.02 -9.48
CA ALA A 45 13.93 8.25 -10.11
C ALA A 45 14.69 9.49 -9.59
N ALA A 46 14.90 9.58 -8.28
CA ALA A 46 15.68 10.67 -7.70
C ALA A 46 17.15 10.63 -8.10
N ALA A 47 17.75 9.43 -8.21
CA ALA A 47 19.11 9.27 -8.72
C ALA A 47 19.22 9.76 -10.17
N LEU A 48 18.32 9.31 -11.06
CA LEU A 48 18.32 9.76 -12.45
C LEU A 48 18.10 11.28 -12.54
N ALA A 49 17.24 11.85 -11.71
CA ALA A 49 17.01 13.29 -11.66
C ALA A 49 18.25 14.06 -11.19
N ALA A 50 18.94 13.56 -10.16
CA ALA A 50 20.14 14.17 -9.63
C ALA A 50 21.31 14.17 -10.63
N TYR A 51 21.40 13.12 -11.46
CA TYR A 51 22.37 13.06 -12.56
C TYR A 51 21.92 13.77 -13.84
N GLY A 52 20.72 14.38 -13.85
CA GLY A 52 20.20 15.13 -14.99
C GLY A 52 19.68 14.27 -16.15
N TYR A 53 19.48 12.96 -15.95
CA TYR A 53 18.90 12.08 -16.97
C TYR A 53 17.40 12.29 -17.16
N ILE A 54 16.69 12.70 -16.09
CA ILE A 54 15.26 13.04 -16.16
C ILE A 54 14.98 14.36 -15.44
N ALA A 55 14.00 15.10 -15.94
CA ALA A 55 13.46 16.24 -15.21
C ALA A 55 12.39 15.73 -14.24
N LEU A 56 12.67 15.78 -12.93
CA LEU A 56 11.69 15.45 -11.91
C LEU A 56 11.17 16.78 -11.31
N PRO A 57 9.90 17.16 -11.59
CA PRO A 57 9.35 18.43 -11.11
C PRO A 57 9.45 18.56 -9.59
N GLY A 58 9.85 19.75 -9.13
CA GLY A 58 10.02 20.02 -7.69
C GLY A 58 11.31 19.50 -7.05
N PHE A 59 12.07 18.63 -7.73
CA PHE A 59 13.33 18.08 -7.19
C PHE A 59 14.55 18.98 -7.41
N GLY A 60 14.50 19.99 -8.27
CA GLY A 60 15.64 20.88 -8.55
C GLY A 60 16.28 21.48 -7.28
N PRO A 61 15.51 22.16 -6.42
CA PRO A 61 16.03 22.68 -5.14
C PRO A 61 16.56 21.57 -4.21
N ILE A 62 15.91 20.41 -4.19
CA ILE A 62 16.29 19.27 -3.33
C ILE A 62 17.64 18.70 -3.77
N ILE A 63 17.83 18.53 -5.08
CA ILE A 63 19.10 18.09 -5.68
C ILE A 63 20.21 19.10 -5.40
N SER A 64 19.90 20.41 -5.43
CA SER A 64 20.88 21.46 -5.11
C SER A 64 21.36 21.42 -3.66
N MET A 65 20.54 20.89 -2.73
CA MET A 65 20.95 20.64 -1.34
C MET A 65 21.87 19.41 -1.22
N GLY A 66 21.92 18.56 -2.24
CA GLY A 66 22.82 17.42 -2.33
C GLY A 66 22.14 16.13 -2.79
N ILE A 67 22.91 15.26 -3.45
CA ILE A 67 22.43 13.97 -3.99
C ILE A 67 21.88 13.06 -2.88
N SER A 68 22.49 13.08 -1.70
CA SER A 68 22.01 12.29 -0.54
C SER A 68 20.61 12.72 -0.10
N MET A 69 20.34 14.03 -0.06
CA MET A 69 19.00 14.55 0.25
C MET A 69 18.00 14.15 -0.83
N ALA A 70 18.36 14.29 -2.11
CA ALA A 70 17.50 13.87 -3.22
C ALA A 70 17.14 12.37 -3.15
N LEU A 71 18.11 11.50 -2.88
CA LEU A 71 17.88 10.06 -2.72
C LEU A 71 16.96 9.75 -1.54
N SER A 72 17.20 10.35 -0.37
CA SER A 72 16.35 10.15 0.81
C SER A 72 14.92 10.61 0.54
N THR A 73 14.75 11.82 -0.02
CA THR A 73 13.42 12.36 -0.35
C THR A 73 12.71 11.51 -1.41
N GLY A 74 13.42 11.09 -2.46
CA GLY A 74 12.88 10.20 -3.49
C GLY A 74 12.41 8.87 -2.92
N THR A 75 13.21 8.27 -2.03
CA THR A 75 12.87 7.02 -1.35
C THR A 75 11.60 7.18 -0.50
N ILE A 76 11.51 8.25 0.29
CA ILE A 76 10.35 8.50 1.17
C ILE A 76 9.09 8.76 0.35
N ILE A 77 9.16 9.66 -0.64
CA ILE A 77 8.01 9.99 -1.50
C ILE A 77 7.57 8.74 -2.27
N GLY A 78 8.53 7.99 -2.82
CA GLY A 78 8.28 6.73 -3.49
C GLY A 78 7.58 5.72 -2.59
N ALA A 79 8.05 5.55 -1.34
CA ALA A 79 7.43 4.66 -0.36
C ALA A 79 5.97 5.04 -0.07
N ILE A 80 5.69 6.34 0.10
CA ILE A 80 4.34 6.85 0.36
C ILE A 80 3.42 6.54 -0.83
N ILE A 81 3.83 6.89 -2.04
CA ILE A 81 3.04 6.66 -3.26
C ILE A 81 2.82 5.16 -3.47
N GLY A 82 3.87 4.36 -3.34
CA GLY A 82 3.80 2.92 -3.48
C GLY A 82 2.86 2.26 -2.46
N SER A 83 2.87 2.73 -1.22
CA SER A 83 1.93 2.27 -0.18
C SER A 83 0.48 2.59 -0.55
N ILE A 84 0.20 3.81 -1.02
CA ILE A 84 -1.15 4.23 -1.45
C ILE A 84 -1.64 3.35 -2.60
N ILE A 85 -0.79 3.11 -3.60
CA ILE A 85 -1.12 2.23 -4.74
C ILE A 85 -1.35 0.79 -4.24
N GLY A 86 -0.50 0.28 -3.35
CA GLY A 86 -0.65 -1.05 -2.77
C GLY A 86 -1.98 -1.23 -2.03
N ILE A 87 -2.41 -0.22 -1.27
CA ILE A 87 -3.72 -0.22 -0.62
C ILE A 87 -4.84 -0.25 -1.66
N PHE A 88 -4.77 0.62 -2.68
CA PHE A 88 -5.78 0.66 -3.75
C PHE A 88 -5.93 -0.67 -4.48
N VAL A 89 -4.80 -1.27 -4.87
CA VAL A 89 -4.77 -2.58 -5.53
C VAL A 89 -5.33 -3.66 -4.60
N GLY A 90 -4.95 -3.66 -3.32
CA GLY A 90 -5.45 -4.63 -2.36
C GLY A 90 -6.96 -4.52 -2.14
N THR A 91 -7.49 -3.32 -2.00
CA THR A 91 -8.94 -3.09 -1.91
C THR A 91 -9.65 -3.54 -3.19
N PHE A 92 -9.08 -3.27 -4.37
CA PHE A 92 -9.67 -3.68 -5.64
C PHE A 92 -9.67 -5.20 -5.82
N CYS A 93 -8.60 -5.89 -5.45
CA CYS A 93 -8.52 -7.35 -5.49
C CYS A 93 -9.59 -7.99 -4.60
N ILE A 94 -9.78 -7.49 -3.38
CA ILE A 94 -10.80 -8.00 -2.46
C ILE A 94 -12.20 -7.75 -3.03
N PHE A 95 -12.46 -6.56 -3.56
CA PHE A 95 -13.75 -6.25 -4.17
C PHE A 95 -14.06 -7.16 -5.37
N MET A 96 -13.05 -7.51 -6.17
CA MET A 96 -13.21 -8.46 -7.26
C MET A 96 -13.43 -9.89 -6.76
N GLU A 97 -12.74 -10.33 -5.70
CA GLU A 97 -12.96 -11.64 -5.10
C GLU A 97 -14.42 -11.81 -4.62
N ASP A 98 -14.99 -10.77 -3.99
CA ASP A 98 -16.40 -10.76 -3.58
C ASP A 98 -17.41 -10.73 -4.75
N LEU A 99 -17.01 -10.27 -5.95
CA LEU A 99 -17.91 -10.15 -7.12
C LEU A 99 -17.98 -11.43 -7.96
N TYR A 100 -16.94 -12.28 -7.91
CA TYR A 100 -16.80 -13.49 -8.72
C TYR A 100 -17.07 -14.79 -7.95
N ILE A 101 -17.45 -14.71 -6.68
CA ILE A 101 -17.90 -15.82 -5.81
C ILE A 101 -19.40 -15.73 -5.61
#